data_AF-A0AA41ER49-F1
#
_entry.id   AF-A0AA41ER49-F1
#
_cell.length_a   1.000
_cell.length_b   1.000
_cell.length_c   1.000
_cell.angle_alpha   90.00
_cell.angle_beta   90.00
_cell.angle_gamma   90.00
#
_symmetry.space_group_name_H-M   'P 1'
#
loop_
_entity.id
_entity.type
_entity.pdbx_description
1 polymer ?
#
loop_
_entity_poly.entity_id
_entity_poly.type
_entity_poly.pdbx_seq_one_letter_code
_entity_poly.pdbx_strand_id
1 'polypeptide(L)'
;MRQDIKKICNLLKEYAKLKQEIRTFNQVSSPVLSVAPSHSCGNGVETSLINYVDLSYQLKEVDDALNAIHNPQYQFILHDYIIEKRFTRSEACERLSVSVSKFNYMKNCALESFKKEYN
;
A
#
# COMPACT_ATOMS: atom_id res chain seq x y z
N MET A 1 14.14 10.00 14.09
CA MET A 1 12.69 9.70 14.12
C MET A 1 11.88 10.36 13.02
N ARG A 2 11.83 11.70 12.90
CA ARG A 2 10.92 12.38 11.96
C ARG A 2 11.19 12.07 10.47
N GLN A 3 12.43 11.75 10.10
CA GLN A 3 12.78 11.32 8.73
C GLN A 3 12.30 9.91 8.41
N ASP A 4 12.47 8.95 9.31
CA ASP A 4 12.01 7.56 9.11
C ASP A 4 10.49 7.48 8.95
N ILE A 5 9.76 8.20 9.81
CA ILE A 5 8.29 8.26 9.72
C ILE A 5 7.84 8.84 8.37
N LYS A 6 8.55 9.84 7.84
CA LYS A 6 8.28 10.37 6.50
C LYS A 6 8.56 9.34 5.40
N LYS A 7 9.65 8.57 5.51
CA LYS A 7 9.98 7.51 4.56
C LYS A 7 8.89 6.43 4.51
N ILE A 8 8.43 5.98 5.68
CA ILE A 8 7.33 4.99 5.80
C ILE A 8 6.04 5.55 5.23
N CYS A 9 5.70 6.80 5.57
CA CYS A 9 4.51 7.45 5.04
C CYS A 9 4.55 7.58 3.50
N ASN A 10 5.74 7.80 2.93
CA ASN A 10 5.92 7.81 1.48
C ASN A 10 5.81 6.40 0.89
N LEU A 11 6.41 5.39 1.53
CA LEU A 11 6.29 3.99 1.14
C LEU A 11 4.82 3.56 1.05
N LEU A 12 4.01 3.87 2.06
CA LEU A 12 2.58 3.56 2.06
C LEU A 12 1.79 4.30 0.96
N LYS A 13 2.22 5.50 0.57
CA LYS A 13 1.61 6.24 -0.54
C LYS A 13 2.00 5.68 -1.89
N GLU A 14 3.26 5.28 -2.07
CA GLU A 14 3.71 4.61 -3.30
C GLU A 14 3.04 3.23 -3.43
N TYR A 15 2.92 2.49 -2.33
CA TYR A 15 2.12 1.27 -2.26
C TYR A 15 0.67 1.51 -2.74
N ALA A 16 0.02 2.57 -2.24
CA ALA A 16 -1.35 2.92 -2.64
C ALA A 16 -1.45 3.20 -4.15
N LYS A 17 -0.47 3.91 -4.73
CA LYS A 17 -0.41 4.17 -6.17
C LYS A 17 -0.19 2.89 -6.97
N LEU A 18 0.79 2.07 -6.60
CA LEU A 18 1.09 0.81 -7.28
C LEU A 18 -0.11 -0.14 -7.26
N LYS A 19 -0.82 -0.23 -6.12
CA LYS A 19 -2.06 -1.02 -6.01
C LYS A 19 -3.15 -0.53 -6.96
N GLN A 20 -3.27 0.79 -7.14
CA GLN A 20 -4.22 1.39 -8.07
C GLN A 20 -3.80 1.20 -9.53
N GLU A 21 -2.52 1.33 -9.85
CA GLU A 21 -1.96 1.11 -11.18
C GLU A 21 -2.12 -0.35 -11.62
N ILE A 22 -1.83 -1.32 -10.75
CA ILE A 22 -2.05 -2.75 -11.04
C ILE A 22 -3.53 -3.06 -11.23
N ARG A 23 -4.42 -2.49 -10.40
CA ARG A 23 -5.87 -2.64 -10.61
C ARG A 23 -6.30 -2.10 -11.97
N THR A 24 -5.76 -0.96 -12.37
CA THR A 24 -6.05 -0.33 -13.66
C THR A 24 -5.49 -1.17 -14.81
N PHE A 25 -4.25 -1.67 -14.68
CA PHE A 25 -3.63 -2.59 -15.63
C PHE A 25 -4.47 -3.86 -15.80
N ASN A 26 -4.88 -4.52 -14.72
CA ASN A 26 -5.73 -5.71 -14.77
C ASN A 26 -7.12 -5.45 -15.38
N GLN A 27 -7.64 -4.22 -15.28
CA GLN A 27 -8.91 -3.84 -15.92
C GLN A 27 -8.75 -3.62 -17.43
N VAL A 28 -7.63 -3.04 -17.87
CA VAL A 28 -7.34 -2.79 -19.29
C VAL A 28 -6.81 -4.06 -19.98
N SER A 29 -6.08 -4.89 -19.25
CA SER A 29 -5.64 -6.24 -19.63
C SER A 29 -6.73 -7.27 -19.34
N SER A 30 -7.90 -7.10 -19.95
CA SER A 30 -8.75 -8.27 -20.25
C SER A 30 -8.10 -9.01 -21.42
N PRO A 31 -7.48 -10.18 -21.23
CA PRO A 31 -7.04 -10.97 -22.36
C PRO A 31 -8.29 -11.65 -22.92
N VAL A 32 -8.68 -11.26 -24.14
CA VAL A 32 -9.17 -12.29 -25.05
C VAL A 32 -8.01 -13.26 -25.19
N LEU A 33 -8.09 -14.38 -24.48
CA LEU A 33 -7.19 -15.53 -24.53
C LEU A 33 -7.37 -16.20 -25.91
N SER A 34 -7.05 -15.47 -26.98
CA SER A 34 -6.92 -16.06 -28.31
C SER A 34 -5.58 -16.77 -28.37
N VAL A 35 -5.70 -18.09 -28.42
CA VAL A 35 -4.68 -19.07 -28.74
C VAL A 35 -3.71 -18.55 -29.84
N ALA A 36 -2.42 -18.81 -29.61
CA ALA A 36 -1.22 -18.29 -30.27
C ALA A 36 -1.19 -18.38 -31.83
N PRO A 37 -0.20 -17.76 -32.52
CA PRO A 37 1.14 -18.37 -32.60
C PRO A 37 2.35 -17.40 -32.53
N SER A 38 3.42 -17.92 -31.91
CA SER A 38 4.84 -17.79 -32.25
C SER A 38 5.34 -16.51 -32.95
N HIS A 39 6.14 -15.69 -32.26
CA HIS A 39 7.42 -15.17 -32.78
C HIS A 39 8.31 -14.73 -31.60
N SER A 40 9.58 -15.10 -31.66
CA SER A 40 10.61 -14.86 -30.65
C SER A 40 10.81 -13.36 -30.37
N CYS A 41 10.46 -12.91 -29.17
CA CYS A 41 10.89 -11.61 -28.63
C CYS A 41 11.20 -11.77 -27.14
N GLY A 42 12.18 -12.62 -26.84
CA GLY A 42 12.52 -13.13 -25.50
C GLY A 42 13.24 -12.16 -24.57
N ASN A 43 13.05 -10.84 -24.67
CA ASN A 43 13.65 -9.90 -23.70
C ASN A 43 12.63 -8.94 -23.08
N GLY A 44 11.65 -8.47 -23.84
CA GLY A 44 10.67 -7.50 -23.33
C GLY A 44 9.65 -8.13 -22.38
N VAL A 45 9.05 -9.25 -22.80
CA VAL A 45 8.00 -9.94 -22.03
C VAL A 45 8.55 -10.54 -20.73
N GLU A 46 9.73 -11.16 -20.78
CA GLU A 46 10.39 -11.73 -19.60
C GLU A 46 10.77 -10.66 -18.58
N THR A 47 11.33 -9.53 -19.03
CA THR A 47 11.66 -8.39 -18.16
C THR A 47 10.40 -7.79 -17.52
N SER A 48 9.31 -7.66 -18.29
CA SER A 48 8.02 -7.22 -17.75
C SER A 48 7.45 -8.21 -16.73
N LEU A 49 7.60 -9.51 -16.96
CA LEU A 49 7.12 -10.55 -16.03
C LEU A 49 7.92 -10.58 -14.74
N ILE A 50 9.25 -10.49 -14.82
CA ILE A 50 10.16 -10.43 -13.66
C ILE A 50 9.84 -9.18 -12.82
N ASN A 51 9.71 -8.02 -13.47
CA ASN A 51 9.34 -6.77 -12.80
C ASN A 51 7.95 -6.86 -12.13
N TYR A 52 7.00 -7.55 -12.76
CA TYR A 52 5.67 -7.78 -12.16
C TYR A 52 5.72 -8.69 -10.93
N VAL A 53 6.54 -9.74 -10.97
CA VAL A 53 6.73 -10.66 -9.83
C VAL A 53 7.41 -9.93 -8.68
N ASP A 54 8.45 -9.14 -8.94
CA ASP A 54 9.16 -8.37 -7.92
C ASP A 54 8.25 -7.33 -7.26
N LEU A 55 7.45 -6.61 -8.06
CA LEU A 55 6.43 -5.66 -7.55
C LEU A 55 5.36 -6.38 -6.72
N SER A 56 4.89 -7.54 -7.16
CA SER A 56 3.89 -8.33 -6.43
C SER A 56 4.43 -8.84 -5.10
N TYR A 57 5.71 -9.23 -5.06
CA TYR A 57 6.38 -9.63 -3.84
C TYR A 57 6.49 -8.48 -2.83
N GLN A 58 6.94 -7.30 -3.28
CA GLN A 58 7.00 -6.11 -2.41
C GLN A 58 5.62 -5.68 -1.90
N LEU A 59 4.58 -5.76 -2.74
CA LEU A 59 3.21 -5.47 -2.30
C LEU A 59 2.74 -6.44 -1.24
N LYS A 60 3.09 -7.73 -1.38
CA LYS A 60 2.76 -8.76 -0.40
C LYS A 60 3.43 -8.48 0.95
N GLU A 61 4.72 -8.12 0.97
CA GLU A 61 5.41 -7.77 2.22
C GLU A 61 4.75 -6.59 2.94
N VAL A 62 4.30 -5.58 2.19
CA VAL A 62 3.55 -4.45 2.77
C VAL A 62 2.18 -4.89 3.27
N ASP A 63 1.44 -5.71 2.53
CA ASP A 63 0.13 -6.23 2.96
C ASP A 63 0.26 -7.11 4.21
N ASP A 64 1.26 -8.00 4.27
CA ASP A 64 1.51 -8.86 5.43
C ASP A 64 1.85 -8.01 6.67
N ALA A 65 2.71 -6.99 6.53
CA ALA A 65 3.03 -6.06 7.62
C ALA A 65 1.82 -5.22 8.08
N LEU A 66 0.93 -4.82 7.16
CA LEU A 66 -0.32 -4.13 7.52
C LEU A 66 -1.29 -5.06 8.26
N ASN A 67 -1.37 -6.32 7.84
CA ASN A 67 -2.24 -7.33 8.45
C ASN A 67 -1.74 -7.80 9.82
N ALA A 68 -0.43 -7.74 10.08
CA ALA A 68 0.17 -8.04 11.39
C ALA A 68 -0.20 -7.02 12.49
N ILE A 69 -0.74 -5.85 12.12
CA ILE A 69 -1.15 -4.82 13.08
C ILE A 69 -2.55 -5.12 13.62
N HIS A 70 -2.60 -5.66 14.83
CA HIS A 70 -3.84 -6.08 15.48
C HIS A 70 -4.65 -4.95 16.11
N ASN A 71 -4.08 -3.74 16.23
CA ASN A 71 -4.79 -2.60 16.81
C ASN A 71 -5.77 -2.00 15.78
N PRO A 72 -7.11 -2.08 15.98
CA PRO A 72 -8.08 -1.63 15.00
C PRO A 72 -7.99 -0.13 14.69
N GLN A 73 -7.61 0.69 15.68
CA GLN A 73 -7.42 2.13 15.47
C GLN A 73 -6.19 2.42 14.62
N TYR A 74 -5.13 1.62 14.74
CA TYR A 74 -3.94 1.76 13.90
C TYR A 74 -4.19 1.26 12.50
N GLN A 75 -4.91 0.14 12.34
CA GLN A 75 -5.39 -0.32 11.05
C GLN A 75 -6.21 0.75 10.33
N PHE A 76 -7.19 1.36 11.00
CA PHE A 76 -7.97 2.47 10.45
C PHE A 76 -7.08 3.64 10.02
N ILE A 77 -6.11 4.03 10.84
CA ILE A 77 -5.21 5.13 10.50
C ILE A 77 -4.33 4.79 9.29
N LEU A 78 -3.83 3.56 9.19
CA LEU A 78 -2.94 3.15 8.10
C LEU A 78 -3.72 2.93 6.79
N HIS A 79 -4.76 2.12 6.82
CA HIS A 79 -5.59 1.81 5.65
C HIS A 79 -6.47 3.00 5.25
N ASP A 80 -7.45 3.36 6.06
CA ASP A 80 -8.48 4.30 5.62
C ASP A 80 -7.98 5.75 5.51
N TYR A 81 -7.06 6.15 6.41
CA TYR A 81 -6.58 7.54 6.45
C TYR A 81 -5.31 7.78 5.60
N ILE A 82 -4.28 6.93 5.70
CA ILE A 82 -3.01 7.15 4.98
C ILE A 82 -3.05 6.59 3.56
N ILE A 83 -3.45 5.33 3.39
CA ILE A 83 -3.43 4.61 2.10
C ILE A 83 -4.60 5.06 1.23
N GLU A 84 -5.83 4.87 1.70
CA GLU A 84 -7.05 5.12 0.93
C GLU A 84 -7.49 6.59 0.96
N LYS A 85 -6.98 7.38 1.92
CA LYS A 85 -7.30 8.81 2.10
C LYS A 85 -8.80 9.11 2.10
N ARG A 86 -9.61 8.23 2.68
CA ARG A 86 -11.08 8.33 2.68
C ARG A 86 -11.62 9.42 3.59
N PHE A 87 -10.79 9.87 4.54
CA PHE A 87 -11.18 10.81 5.57
C PHE A 87 -10.22 11.99 5.64
N THR A 88 -10.77 13.18 5.81
CA THR A 88 -10.03 14.33 6.28
C THR A 88 -9.57 14.10 7.73
N ARG A 89 -8.62 14.92 8.20
CA ARG A 89 -8.15 14.82 9.59
C ARG A 89 -9.27 15.04 10.60
N SER A 90 -10.20 15.95 10.32
CA SER A 90 -11.32 16.26 11.21
C SER A 90 -12.28 15.07 11.30
N GLU A 91 -12.70 14.51 10.16
CA GLU A 91 -13.58 13.33 10.11
C GLU A 91 -12.93 12.12 10.80
N ALA A 92 -11.63 11.90 10.61
CA ALA A 92 -10.91 10.82 11.29
C ALA A 92 -10.85 11.03 12.81
N CYS A 93 -10.70 12.28 13.28
CA CYS A 93 -10.74 12.62 14.71
C CYS A 93 -12.13 12.38 15.29
N GLU A 94 -13.19 12.77 14.58
CA GLU A 94 -14.59 12.53 14.99
C GLU A 94 -14.89 11.04 15.08
N ARG A 95 -14.52 10.26 14.07
CA ARG A 95 -14.75 8.80 14.02
C ARG A 95 -14.04 8.05 15.13
N LEU A 96 -12.84 8.49 15.50
CA LEU A 96 -12.06 7.93 16.61
C LEU A 96 -12.43 8.57 17.96
N SER A 97 -13.26 9.62 17.98
CA SER A 97 -13.61 10.40 19.17
C SER A 97 -12.37 10.91 19.93
N VAL A 98 -11.38 11.43 19.20
CA VAL A 98 -10.11 11.93 19.77
C VAL A 98 -9.82 13.36 19.34
N SER A 99 -9.02 14.06 20.16
CA SER A 99 -8.49 15.37 19.77
C SER A 99 -7.46 15.26 18.64
N VAL A 100 -7.23 16.35 17.91
CA VAL A 100 -6.23 16.43 16.84
C VAL A 100 -4.83 16.04 17.33
N SER A 101 -4.46 16.48 18.54
CA SER A 101 -3.15 16.15 19.13
C SER A 101 -3.04 14.65 19.41
N LYS A 102 -4.09 14.04 19.97
CA LYS A 102 -4.14 12.60 20.23
C LYS A 102 -4.14 11.79 18.94
N PHE A 103 -4.87 12.23 17.92
CA PHE A 103 -4.85 11.62 16.59
C PHE A 103 -3.44 11.63 15.98
N ASN A 104 -2.74 12.77 16.03
CA ASN A 104 -1.37 12.85 15.51
C ASN A 104 -0.40 11.93 16.26
N TYR A 105 -0.56 11.81 17.58
CA TYR A 105 0.20 10.86 18.39
C TYR A 105 -0.09 9.42 17.95
N MET A 106 -1.37 9.02 17.88
CA MET A 106 -1.79 7.69 17.45
C MET A 106 -1.29 7.36 16.05
N LYS A 107 -1.31 8.33 15.14
CA LYS A 107 -0.77 8.18 13.79
C LYS A 107 0.73 7.89 13.77
N ASN A 108 1.50 8.57 14.62
CA ASN A 108 2.94 8.28 14.74
C ASN A 108 3.16 6.88 15.33
N CYS A 109 2.40 6.49 16.36
CA CYS A 109 2.49 5.15 16.94
C CYS A 109 2.08 4.04 15.94
N ALA A 110 1.07 4.29 15.11
CA ALA A 110 0.65 3.37 14.06
C ALA A 110 1.78 3.17 13.03
N LEU A 111 2.43 4.25 12.59
CA LEU A 111 3.57 4.19 11.67
C LEU A 111 4.79 3.49 12.28
N GLU A 112 5.04 3.68 13.58
CA GLU A 112 6.10 2.95 14.29
C GLU A 112 5.79 1.46 14.45
N SER A 113 4.52 1.12 14.67
CA SER A 113 4.08 -0.29 14.75
C SER A 113 4.28 -0.96 13.39
N PHE A 114 3.83 -0.33 12.32
CA PHE A 114 4.09 -0.81 10.95
C PHE A 114 5.59 -0.97 10.66
N LYS A 115 6.43 -0.02 11.08
CA LYS A 115 7.89 -0.11 10.90
C LYS A 115 8.46 -1.40 11.49
N LYS A 116 7.93 -1.86 12.63
CA LYS A 116 8.42 -3.05 13.33
C LYS A 116 8.03 -4.34 12.63
N GLU A 117 6.85 -4.36 12.00
CA GLU A 117 6.35 -5.54 11.28
C GLU A 117 6.95 -5.67 9.88
N TYR A 118 7.34 -4.55 9.25
CA TYR A 118 7.90 -4.52 7.90
C TYR A 118 9.42 -4.77 7.85
N ASN A 119 10.12 -4.68 8.98
CA ASN A 119 11.58 -4.83 9.09
C ASN A 119 11.97 -6.24 9.56
#